data_AF-A0A6G8RRP5-F1
#
_entry.id   AF-A0A6G8RRP5-F1
#
_cell.length_a   1.000
_cell.length_b   1.000
_cell.length_c   1.000
_cell.angle_alpha   90.00
_cell.angle_beta   90.00
_cell.angle_gamma   90.00
#
_symmetry.space_group_name_H-M   'P 1'
#
loop_
_entity.id
_entity.type
_entity.pdbx_description
1 polymer ?
#
loop_
_entity_poly.entity_id
_entity_poly.type
_entity_poly.pdbx_seq_one_letter_code
_entity_poly.pdbx_strand_id
1 'polypeptide(L)'
;MLTHYDLMLPLLRMMQNENKIYSLSDAYSELLKVLDCSEEEKNATMDDGRNIIFYRLQWAKTYLKKAGIIDYPRKAHFQLSKVGESLDLSNLKSLTPKYLSQFESFNDFRKLNQKTDREMKLAEQKIAVNNEELTPPEIISDQSKLLKDDLKSELLDLIKTKSPQFFEKLVVDLLVTMGYGGSHQDAAQAIGKTNDGGIDGVISEDRLGLDKIYIQAKRWENTVGRPEIQQFKGALADQVAKKGVFITTSGFSKEAIESAKKSGIVLIDGDKLTSLMIEFGLGVQIERSFHIYKIDQDRFDEDNF
;
A
#
# COMPACT_ATOMS: atom_id res chain seq x y z
N MET A 1 -4.41 -1.62 -16.86
CA MET A 1 -3.03 -1.86 -16.41
C MET A 1 -2.73 -3.35 -16.58
N LEU A 2 -1.65 -3.72 -17.26
CA LEU A 2 -1.35 -5.11 -17.64
C LEU A 2 -1.06 -6.00 -16.42
N THR A 3 -1.84 -7.06 -16.20
CA THR A 3 -1.61 -8.07 -15.15
C THR A 3 -0.55 -9.08 -15.57
N HIS A 4 -0.10 -9.95 -14.66
CA HIS A 4 0.82 -11.03 -15.00
C HIS A 4 0.22 -12.06 -15.98
N TYR A 5 -1.11 -12.24 -16.02
CA TYR A 5 -1.81 -13.06 -17.01
C TYR A 5 -1.78 -12.44 -18.40
N ASP A 6 -1.92 -11.11 -18.48
CA ASP A 6 -1.84 -10.38 -19.75
C ASP A 6 -0.44 -10.50 -20.38
N LEU A 7 0.59 -10.72 -19.56
CA LEU A 7 1.97 -10.92 -20.03
C LEU A 7 2.25 -12.36 -20.49
N MET A 8 1.46 -13.37 -20.09
CA MET A 8 1.75 -14.77 -20.39
C MET A 8 1.63 -15.08 -21.89
N LEU A 9 0.54 -14.63 -22.54
CA LEU A 9 0.31 -14.94 -23.96
C LEU A 9 1.33 -14.27 -24.89
N PRO A 10 1.63 -12.95 -24.75
CA PRO A 10 2.69 -12.32 -25.54
C PRO A 10 4.06 -12.96 -25.30
N LEU A 11 4.38 -13.31 -24.06
CA LEU A 11 5.61 -14.02 -23.72
C LEU A 11 5.72 -15.36 -24.43
N LEU A 12 4.66 -16.20 -24.40
CA LEU A 12 4.69 -17.49 -25.08
C LEU A 12 4.77 -17.37 -26.61
N ARG A 13 4.06 -16.41 -27.21
CA ARG A 13 4.14 -16.15 -28.66
C ARG A 13 5.55 -15.76 -29.09
N MET A 14 6.18 -14.87 -28.33
CA MET A 14 7.58 -14.48 -28.54
C MET A 14 8.50 -15.71 -28.43
N MET A 15 8.31 -16.54 -27.41
CA MET A 15 9.10 -17.76 -27.23
C MET A 15 8.88 -18.81 -28.33
N GLN A 16 7.66 -18.94 -28.87
CA GLN A 16 7.37 -19.86 -29.99
C GLN A 16 8.03 -19.42 -31.30
N ASN A 17 8.16 -18.12 -31.52
CA ASN A 17 8.75 -17.58 -32.74
C ASN A 17 10.27 -17.80 -32.81
N GLU A 18 10.97 -17.70 -31.68
CA GLU A 18 12.45 -17.70 -31.67
C GLU A 18 13.08 -18.97 -31.09
N ASN A 19 12.28 -19.94 -30.64
CA ASN A 19 12.66 -21.21 -30.00
C ASN A 19 14.06 -21.22 -29.35
N LYS A 20 14.31 -20.25 -28.47
CA LYS A 20 15.59 -20.02 -27.80
C LYS A 20 15.43 -20.03 -26.28
N ILE A 21 16.56 -20.05 -25.60
CA ILE A 21 16.65 -19.96 -24.15
C ILE A 21 16.67 -18.48 -23.75
N TYR A 22 15.79 -18.09 -22.84
CA TYR A 22 15.65 -16.71 -22.36
C TYR A 22 16.22 -16.55 -20.95
N SER A 23 16.92 -15.44 -20.70
CA SER A 23 17.03 -14.88 -19.36
C SER A 23 15.80 -14.00 -19.05
N LEU A 24 15.60 -13.66 -17.77
CA LEU A 24 14.51 -12.77 -17.38
C LEU A 24 14.69 -11.34 -17.95
N SER A 25 15.92 -10.86 -18.03
CA SER A 25 16.25 -9.54 -18.58
C SER A 25 16.01 -9.48 -20.09
N ASP A 26 16.39 -10.53 -20.81
CA ASP A 26 16.17 -10.63 -22.27
C ASP A 26 14.67 -10.68 -22.56
N ALA A 27 13.95 -11.55 -21.84
CA ALA A 27 12.51 -11.67 -21.98
C ALA A 27 11.79 -10.36 -21.66
N TYR A 28 12.23 -9.61 -20.65
CA TYR A 28 11.67 -8.29 -20.35
C TYR A 28 11.91 -7.30 -21.50
N SER A 29 13.14 -7.20 -21.98
CA SER A 29 13.53 -6.27 -23.03
C SER A 29 12.81 -6.54 -24.36
N GLU A 30 12.59 -7.81 -24.69
CA GLU A 30 11.85 -8.21 -25.88
C GLU A 30 10.34 -8.07 -25.71
N LEU A 31 9.81 -8.43 -24.54
CA LEU A 31 8.39 -8.28 -24.23
C LEU A 31 7.95 -6.82 -24.31
N LEU A 32 8.77 -5.88 -23.84
CA LEU A 32 8.50 -4.44 -23.94
C LEU A 32 8.39 -3.92 -25.38
N LYS A 33 8.96 -4.61 -26.38
CA LYS A 33 8.83 -4.24 -27.80
C LYS A 33 7.49 -4.69 -28.39
N VAL A 34 6.89 -5.72 -27.81
CA VAL A 34 5.63 -6.33 -28.27
C VAL A 34 4.44 -5.74 -27.51
N LEU A 35 4.65 -5.29 -26.28
CA LEU A 35 3.63 -4.61 -25.48
C LEU A 35 3.42 -3.18 -25.98
N ASP A 36 2.15 -2.83 -26.22
CA ASP A 36 1.73 -1.46 -26.52
C ASP A 36 1.59 -0.65 -25.22
N CYS A 37 2.73 -0.31 -24.60
CA CYS A 37 2.80 0.44 -23.34
C CYS A 37 3.33 1.86 -23.54
N SER A 38 2.80 2.81 -22.78
CA SER A 38 3.36 4.17 -22.71
C SER A 38 4.70 4.18 -21.95
N GLU A 39 5.51 5.23 -22.14
CA GLU A 39 6.76 5.40 -21.39
C GLU A 39 6.53 5.53 -19.87
N GLU A 40 5.37 6.05 -19.46
CA GLU A 40 4.99 6.14 -18.05
C GLU A 40 4.71 4.74 -17.47
N GLU A 41 4.02 3.87 -18.24
CA GLU A 41 3.75 2.49 -17.83
C GLU A 41 5.03 1.64 -17.81
N LYS A 42 5.93 1.85 -18.78
CA LYS A 42 7.24 1.18 -18.82
C LYS A 42 8.11 1.54 -17.61
N ASN A 43 8.04 2.78 -17.13
CA ASN A 43 8.83 3.26 -16.00
C ASN A 43 8.08 3.20 -14.66
N ALA A 44 6.85 2.68 -14.64
CA ALA A 44 6.06 2.57 -13.42
C ALA A 44 6.74 1.64 -12.41
N THR A 45 6.85 2.12 -11.18
CA THR A 45 7.50 1.42 -10.07
C THR A 45 6.51 1.14 -8.94
N MET A 46 6.76 0.06 -8.21
CA MET A 46 6.10 -0.25 -6.94
C MET A 46 6.64 0.68 -5.84
N ASP A 47 5.99 0.70 -4.68
CA ASP A 47 6.40 1.55 -3.54
C ASP A 47 7.84 1.28 -3.04
N ASP A 48 8.42 0.14 -3.41
CA ASP A 48 9.80 -0.24 -3.11
C ASP A 48 10.81 0.04 -4.25
N GLY A 49 10.39 0.75 -5.29
CA GLY A 49 11.21 1.15 -6.43
C GLY A 49 11.38 0.11 -7.52
N ARG A 50 10.81 -1.11 -7.40
CA ARG A 50 10.88 -2.13 -8.46
C ARG A 50 9.95 -1.84 -9.62
N ASN A 51 10.38 -2.13 -10.84
CA ASN A 51 9.55 -1.96 -12.03
C ASN A 51 8.36 -2.93 -12.05
N ILE A 52 7.14 -2.41 -12.24
CA ILE A 52 5.90 -3.17 -12.18
C ILE A 52 5.84 -4.28 -13.25
N ILE A 53 6.21 -3.96 -14.50
CA ILE A 53 6.14 -4.92 -15.62
C ILE A 53 7.17 -6.03 -15.42
N PHE A 54 8.40 -5.67 -15.03
CA PHE A 54 9.46 -6.65 -14.76
C PHE A 54 9.04 -7.64 -13.67
N TYR A 55 8.42 -7.13 -12.61
CA TYR A 55 7.93 -7.96 -11.52
C TYR A 55 6.78 -8.88 -11.96
N ARG A 56 5.83 -8.38 -12.74
CA ARG A 56 4.72 -9.19 -13.30
C ARG A 56 5.22 -10.27 -14.26
N LEU A 57 6.26 -10.00 -15.03
CA LEU A 57 6.91 -11.01 -15.90
C LEU A 57 7.47 -12.18 -15.07
N GLN A 58 8.05 -11.93 -13.89
CA GLN A 58 8.54 -13.00 -13.01
C GLN A 58 7.43 -13.95 -12.58
N TRP A 59 6.24 -13.40 -12.30
CA TRP A 59 5.07 -14.19 -11.94
C TRP A 59 4.46 -14.92 -13.13
N ALA A 60 4.38 -14.29 -14.29
CA ALA A 60 3.99 -14.94 -15.54
C ALA A 60 4.86 -16.19 -15.79
N LYS A 61 6.18 -16.04 -15.70
CA LYS A 61 7.15 -17.15 -15.78
C LYS A 61 6.89 -18.23 -14.73
N THR A 62 6.60 -17.85 -13.49
CA THR A 62 6.35 -18.81 -12.40
C THR A 62 5.11 -19.65 -12.67
N TYR A 63 4.00 -19.03 -13.07
CA TYR A 63 2.74 -19.72 -13.34
C TYR A 63 2.85 -20.64 -14.56
N LEU A 64 3.51 -20.19 -15.63
CA LEU A 64 3.80 -21.02 -16.79
C LEU A 64 4.66 -22.24 -16.43
N LYS A 65 5.64 -22.07 -15.54
CA LYS A 65 6.46 -23.20 -15.05
C LYS A 65 5.61 -24.18 -14.25
N LYS A 66 4.73 -23.69 -13.38
CA LYS A 66 3.83 -24.53 -12.57
C LYS A 66 2.78 -25.25 -13.42
N ALA A 67 2.34 -24.64 -14.51
CA ALA A 67 1.50 -25.30 -15.52
C ALA A 67 2.27 -26.29 -16.42
N GLY A 68 3.60 -26.38 -16.29
CA GLY A 68 4.43 -27.27 -17.11
C GLY A 68 4.61 -26.79 -18.56
N ILE A 69 4.29 -25.53 -18.86
CA ILE A 69 4.37 -24.94 -20.21
C ILE A 69 5.79 -24.51 -20.55
N ILE A 70 6.58 -24.13 -19.54
CA ILE A 70 8.00 -23.77 -19.70
C ILE A 70 8.89 -24.64 -18.82
N ASP A 71 10.15 -24.78 -19.22
CA ASP A 71 11.19 -25.46 -18.49
C ASP A 71 12.38 -24.56 -18.17
N TYR A 72 13.18 -24.99 -17.19
CA TYR A 72 14.40 -24.33 -16.78
C TYR A 72 15.59 -25.21 -17.17
N PRO A 73 16.20 -24.98 -18.35
CA PRO A 73 17.31 -25.80 -18.82
C PRO A 73 18.58 -25.57 -18.00
N ARG A 74 18.74 -24.37 -17.44
CA ARG A 74 19.83 -23.97 -16.54
C ARG A 74 19.38 -22.84 -15.62
N LYS A 75 20.17 -22.55 -14.57
CA LYS A 75 19.86 -21.51 -13.56
C LYS A 75 19.52 -20.18 -14.24
N ALA A 76 18.47 -19.52 -13.74
CA ALA A 76 17.96 -18.22 -14.20
C ALA A 76 17.51 -18.14 -15.68
N HIS A 77 17.50 -19.25 -16.41
CA HIS A 77 17.09 -19.29 -17.81
C HIS A 77 15.87 -20.18 -17.99
N PHE A 78 15.07 -19.88 -19.01
CA PHE A 78 13.85 -20.62 -19.30
C PHE A 78 13.60 -20.75 -20.79
N GLN A 79 12.90 -21.82 -21.18
CA GLN A 79 12.51 -22.13 -22.55
C GLN A 79 11.14 -22.79 -22.56
N LEU A 80 10.51 -22.94 -23.73
CA LEU A 80 9.29 -23.73 -23.84
C LEU A 80 9.56 -25.19 -23.49
N SER A 81 8.62 -25.82 -22.78
CA SER A 81 8.58 -27.27 -22.66
C SER A 81 7.99 -27.87 -23.94
N LYS A 82 8.06 -29.19 -24.10
CA LYS A 82 7.36 -29.89 -25.20
C LYS A 82 5.87 -29.58 -25.22
N VAL A 83 5.25 -29.41 -24.05
CA VAL A 83 3.85 -29.01 -23.93
C VAL A 83 3.67 -27.59 -24.47
N GLY A 84 4.51 -26.63 -24.05
CA GLY A 84 4.46 -25.25 -24.51
C GLY A 84 4.69 -25.06 -26.01
N GLU A 85 5.59 -25.85 -26.61
CA GLU A 85 5.82 -25.87 -28.06
C GLU A 85 4.57 -26.34 -28.83
N SER A 86 3.84 -27.31 -28.28
CA SER A 86 2.66 -27.90 -28.92
C SER A 86 1.37 -27.07 -28.79
N LEU A 87 1.38 -25.98 -28.02
CA LEU A 87 0.20 -25.14 -27.81
C LEU A 87 -0.14 -24.33 -29.06
N ASP A 88 -1.39 -24.44 -29.52
CA ASP A 88 -1.91 -23.53 -30.53
C ASP A 88 -2.30 -22.18 -29.91
N LEU A 89 -1.47 -21.15 -30.16
CA LEU A 89 -1.66 -19.79 -29.67
C LEU A 89 -2.33 -18.86 -30.69
N SER A 90 -2.68 -19.36 -31.89
CA SER A 90 -3.14 -18.54 -33.02
C SER A 90 -4.50 -17.88 -32.77
N ASN A 91 -5.41 -18.58 -32.08
CA ASN A 91 -6.77 -18.11 -31.80
C ASN A 91 -7.00 -17.58 -30.38
N LEU A 92 -5.96 -17.56 -29.53
CA LEU A 92 -6.07 -17.10 -28.15
C LEU A 92 -6.00 -15.57 -28.06
N LYS A 93 -6.92 -14.97 -27.30
CA LYS A 93 -6.89 -13.55 -26.94
C LYS A 93 -6.17 -13.28 -25.62
N SER A 94 -6.28 -14.19 -24.65
CA SER A 94 -5.57 -14.12 -23.37
C SER A 94 -5.38 -15.52 -22.77
N LEU A 95 -4.33 -15.69 -21.96
CA LEU A 95 -4.13 -16.88 -21.15
C LEU A 95 -4.74 -16.63 -19.77
N THR A 96 -5.93 -17.19 -19.54
CA THR A 96 -6.66 -17.02 -18.28
C THR A 96 -6.36 -18.15 -17.29
N PRO A 97 -6.62 -17.97 -15.99
CA PRO A 97 -6.61 -19.06 -15.02
C PRO A 97 -7.44 -20.27 -15.47
N LYS A 98 -8.58 -20.02 -16.12
CA LYS A 98 -9.45 -21.05 -16.71
C LYS A 98 -8.73 -21.87 -17.78
N TYR A 99 -7.92 -21.22 -18.63
CA TYR A 99 -7.10 -21.91 -19.62
C TYR A 99 -5.98 -22.73 -18.95
N LEU A 100 -5.32 -22.19 -17.91
CA LEU A 100 -4.27 -22.94 -17.20
C LEU A 100 -4.83 -24.14 -16.41
N SER A 101 -6.09 -24.09 -16.00
CA SER A 101 -6.77 -25.17 -15.28
C SER A 101 -7.00 -26.43 -16.14
N GLN A 102 -6.65 -26.42 -17.43
CA GLN A 102 -6.61 -27.64 -18.25
C GLN A 102 -5.37 -28.51 -17.95
N PHE A 103 -4.32 -27.92 -17.38
CA PHE A 103 -3.08 -28.63 -17.04
C PHE A 103 -3.20 -29.22 -15.64
N GLU A 104 -3.05 -30.55 -15.51
CA GLU A 104 -3.16 -31.25 -14.24
C GLU A 104 -2.16 -30.73 -13.19
N SER A 105 -0.93 -30.45 -13.62
CA SER A 105 0.13 -29.83 -12.82
C SER A 105 -0.27 -28.47 -12.21
N PHE A 106 -1.06 -27.68 -12.93
CA PHE A 106 -1.56 -26.40 -12.45
C PHE A 106 -2.69 -26.57 -11.43
N ASN A 107 -3.58 -27.53 -11.65
CA ASN A 107 -4.67 -27.83 -10.72
C ASN A 107 -4.15 -28.36 -9.37
N ASP A 108 -3.08 -29.15 -9.37
CA ASP A 108 -2.47 -29.64 -8.14
C ASP A 108 -1.82 -28.51 -7.33
N PHE A 109 -1.16 -27.57 -8.01
CA PHE A 109 -0.69 -26.32 -7.41
C PHE A 109 -1.84 -25.52 -6.77
N ARG A 110 -3.00 -25.43 -7.43
CA ARG A 110 -4.17 -24.71 -6.92
C ARG A 110 -4.84 -25.43 -5.75
N LYS A 111 -4.95 -26.76 -5.78
CA LYS A 111 -5.53 -27.59 -4.70
C LYS A 111 -4.72 -27.54 -3.40
N LEU A 112 -3.39 -27.42 -3.50
CA LEU A 112 -2.51 -27.20 -2.34
C LEU A 112 -2.83 -25.88 -1.62
N ASN A 113 -3.33 -24.87 -2.34
CA ASN A 113 -3.74 -23.59 -1.77
C ASN A 113 -5.22 -23.56 -1.31
N GLN A 114 -6.09 -24.43 -1.85
CA GLN A 114 -7.54 -24.47 -1.54
C GLN A 114 -7.93 -25.35 -0.34
N LYS A 115 -7.01 -26.07 0.31
CA LYS A 115 -7.35 -26.85 1.52
C LYS A 115 -7.80 -25.98 2.71
N THR A 116 -7.73 -24.66 2.56
CA THR A 116 -8.15 -23.62 3.50
C THR A 116 -9.58 -23.09 3.25
N ASP A 117 -10.25 -23.48 2.15
CA ASP A 117 -11.48 -22.81 1.66
C ASP A 117 -12.83 -23.46 2.04
N ARG A 118 -12.85 -24.56 2.81
CA ARG A 118 -14.14 -25.23 3.10
C ARG A 118 -15.04 -24.52 4.12
N GLU A 119 -14.52 -23.56 4.90
CA GLU A 119 -15.31 -22.82 5.89
C GLU A 119 -15.88 -21.48 5.38
N MET A 120 -15.48 -20.99 4.20
CA MET A 120 -15.87 -19.66 3.69
C MET A 120 -17.04 -19.65 2.67
N LYS A 121 -17.70 -20.79 2.43
CA LYS A 121 -18.77 -20.89 1.42
C LYS A 121 -20.10 -20.16 1.73
N LEU A 122 -20.24 -19.52 2.89
CA LEU A 122 -21.46 -18.77 3.26
C LEU A 122 -21.39 -17.26 3.02
N ALA A 123 -20.23 -16.70 2.68
CA ALA A 123 -20.07 -15.26 2.38
C ALA A 123 -20.09 -14.92 0.88
N GLU A 124 -20.27 -15.92 0.00
CA GLU A 124 -19.93 -15.86 -1.43
C GLU A 124 -20.88 -15.09 -2.37
N GLN A 125 -22.00 -14.50 -1.93
CA GLN A 125 -22.93 -13.87 -2.89
C GLN A 125 -22.74 -12.36 -3.15
N LYS A 126 -21.75 -11.70 -2.55
CA LYS A 126 -21.45 -10.27 -2.87
C LYS A 126 -19.98 -9.93 -3.14
N ILE A 127 -19.06 -10.89 -3.09
CA ILE A 127 -17.60 -10.67 -3.27
C ILE A 127 -17.05 -11.51 -4.45
N ALA A 128 -17.89 -11.81 -5.44
CA ALA A 128 -17.49 -12.58 -6.61
C ALA A 128 -16.88 -11.70 -7.72
N VAL A 129 -15.80 -10.97 -7.41
CA VAL A 129 -14.87 -10.43 -8.43
C VAL A 129 -13.44 -10.46 -7.86
N ASN A 130 -12.60 -11.31 -8.47
CA ASN A 130 -11.13 -11.22 -8.57
C ASN A 130 -10.19 -11.60 -7.40
N ASN A 131 -10.24 -12.85 -6.92
CA ASN A 131 -9.09 -13.45 -6.21
C ASN A 131 -8.17 -14.33 -7.11
N GLU A 132 -8.54 -14.61 -8.36
CA GLU A 132 -7.76 -15.50 -9.26
C GLU A 132 -6.66 -14.79 -10.08
N GLU A 133 -6.54 -13.46 -9.99
CA GLU A 133 -5.64 -12.64 -10.83
C GLU A 133 -4.44 -12.03 -10.10
N LEU A 134 -4.34 -12.23 -8.78
CA LEU A 134 -3.31 -11.62 -7.94
C LEU A 134 -2.17 -12.60 -7.65
N THR A 135 -0.95 -12.11 -7.71
CA THR A 135 0.26 -12.86 -7.29
C THR A 135 0.28 -13.00 -5.77
N PRO A 136 0.89 -14.04 -5.18
CA PRO A 136 1.00 -14.19 -3.73
C PRO A 136 1.46 -12.95 -2.96
N PRO A 137 2.42 -12.13 -3.45
CA PRO A 137 2.79 -10.89 -2.77
C PRO A 137 1.76 -9.76 -2.94
N GLU A 138 1.04 -9.72 -4.07
CA GLU A 138 -0.13 -8.82 -4.21
C GLU A 138 -1.24 -9.24 -3.26
N ILE A 139 -1.51 -10.56 -3.11
CA ILE A 139 -2.44 -11.09 -2.11
C ILE A 139 -1.99 -10.66 -0.71
N ILE A 140 -0.72 -10.86 -0.34
CA ILE A 140 -0.20 -10.45 0.98
C ILE A 140 -0.35 -8.93 1.17
N SER A 141 -0.05 -8.13 0.16
CA SER A 141 -0.19 -6.68 0.21
C SER A 141 -1.64 -6.25 0.42
N ASP A 142 -2.57 -6.81 -0.35
CA ASP A 142 -3.99 -6.51 -0.26
C ASP A 142 -4.58 -6.97 1.07
N GLN A 143 -4.24 -8.17 1.52
CA GLN A 143 -4.65 -8.66 2.84
C GLN A 143 -4.04 -7.82 3.97
N SER A 144 -2.77 -7.41 3.85
CA SER A 144 -2.14 -6.51 4.82
C SER A 144 -2.82 -5.14 4.86
N LYS A 145 -3.28 -4.63 3.71
CA LYS A 145 -4.03 -3.39 3.63
C LYS A 145 -5.39 -3.52 4.29
N LEU A 146 -6.12 -4.61 4.04
CA LEU A 146 -7.39 -4.91 4.70
C LEU A 146 -7.23 -4.98 6.22
N LEU A 147 -6.25 -5.74 6.72
CA LEU A 147 -5.95 -5.82 8.15
C LEU A 147 -5.61 -4.44 8.75
N LYS A 148 -4.88 -3.60 8.00
CA LYS A 148 -4.56 -2.23 8.42
C LYS A 148 -5.82 -1.37 8.49
N ASP A 149 -6.70 -1.43 7.49
CA ASP A 149 -7.92 -0.62 7.43
C ASP A 149 -8.94 -1.07 8.50
N ASP A 150 -9.02 -2.37 8.81
CA ASP A 150 -9.78 -2.90 9.95
C ASP A 150 -9.22 -2.36 11.28
N LEU A 151 -7.90 -2.46 11.48
CA LEU A 151 -7.23 -1.94 12.68
C LEU A 151 -7.43 -0.43 12.84
N LYS A 152 -7.36 0.35 11.77
CA LYS A 152 -7.68 1.79 11.80
C LYS A 152 -9.10 2.03 12.29
N SER A 153 -10.05 1.23 11.82
CA SER A 153 -11.46 1.39 12.18
C SER A 153 -11.68 1.08 13.68
N GLU A 154 -11.13 -0.03 14.15
CA GLU A 154 -11.14 -0.40 15.58
C GLU A 154 -10.48 0.67 16.46
N LEU A 155 -9.32 1.18 16.02
CA LEU A 155 -8.58 2.22 16.72
C LEU A 155 -9.39 3.52 16.80
N LEU A 156 -10.02 3.92 15.70
CA LEU A 156 -10.84 5.13 15.65
C LEU A 156 -12.05 5.02 16.58
N ASP A 157 -12.74 3.88 16.58
CA ASP A 157 -13.86 3.61 17.47
C ASP A 157 -13.42 3.67 18.94
N LEU A 158 -12.27 3.06 19.28
CA LEU A 158 -11.73 3.13 20.63
C LEU A 158 -11.45 4.58 21.05
N ILE A 159 -10.85 5.40 20.19
CA ILE A 159 -10.56 6.82 20.45
C ILE A 159 -11.85 7.59 20.70
N LYS A 160 -12.90 7.36 19.89
CA LYS A 160 -14.20 8.02 20.04
C LYS A 160 -14.86 7.75 21.39
N THR A 161 -14.60 6.60 22.02
CA THR A 161 -15.11 6.28 23.38
C THR A 161 -14.40 7.04 24.51
N LYS A 162 -13.26 7.70 24.24
CA LYS A 162 -12.47 8.40 25.26
C LYS A 162 -12.93 9.85 25.44
N SER A 163 -12.46 10.47 26.52
CA SER A 163 -12.77 11.88 26.82
C SER A 163 -12.09 12.83 25.82
N PRO A 164 -12.64 14.05 25.61
CA PRO A 164 -11.97 15.08 24.80
C PRO A 164 -10.52 15.37 25.25
N GLN A 165 -10.28 15.44 26.56
CA GLN A 165 -8.95 15.70 27.12
C GLN A 165 -7.96 14.56 26.81
N PHE A 166 -8.45 13.31 26.79
CA PHE A 166 -7.63 12.18 26.36
C PHE A 166 -7.25 12.31 24.88
N PHE A 167 -8.19 12.73 24.03
CA PHE A 167 -7.95 12.93 22.61
C PHE A 167 -6.94 14.05 22.33
N GLU A 168 -7.04 15.18 23.01
CA GLU A 168 -6.08 16.27 22.94
C GLU A 168 -4.66 15.80 23.29
N LYS A 169 -4.52 15.05 24.38
CA LYS A 169 -3.24 14.45 24.77
C LYS A 169 -2.72 13.48 23.73
N LEU A 170 -3.57 12.57 23.24
CA LEU A 170 -3.20 11.59 22.22
C LEU A 170 -2.67 12.25 20.94
N VAL A 171 -3.31 13.33 20.52
CA VAL A 171 -2.89 14.14 19.36
C VAL A 171 -1.50 14.74 19.57
N VAL A 172 -1.23 15.29 20.76
CA VAL A 172 0.09 15.82 21.09
C VAL A 172 1.12 14.70 21.13
N ASP A 173 0.82 13.57 21.77
CA ASP A 173 1.69 12.39 21.82
C ASP A 173 2.05 11.89 20.40
N LEU A 174 1.09 11.92 19.47
CA LEU A 174 1.34 11.59 18.06
C LEU A 174 2.33 12.54 17.40
N LEU A 175 2.11 13.86 17.50
CA LEU A 175 3.02 14.83 16.90
C LEU A 175 4.43 14.73 17.48
N VAL A 176 4.55 14.47 18.78
CA VAL A 176 5.84 14.24 19.44
C VAL A 176 6.52 12.96 18.93
N THR A 177 5.77 11.88 18.76
CA THR A 177 6.28 10.61 18.21
C THR A 177 6.74 10.78 16.75
N MET A 178 6.09 11.67 16.00
CA MET A 178 6.50 12.05 14.64
C MET A 178 7.75 12.94 14.60
N GLY A 179 8.25 13.40 15.76
CA GLY A 179 9.46 14.19 15.88
C GLY A 179 9.26 15.70 16.05
N TYR A 180 8.01 16.18 16.19
CA TYR A 180 7.73 17.57 16.53
C TYR A 180 7.95 17.83 18.04
N GLY A 181 8.15 19.09 18.43
CA GLY A 181 8.21 19.50 19.84
C GLY A 181 9.60 19.53 20.46
N GLY A 182 10.65 19.23 19.70
CA GLY A 182 12.03 19.38 20.15
C GLY A 182 12.42 18.40 21.27
N SER A 183 12.65 18.92 22.48
CA SER A 183 12.98 18.10 23.65
C SER A 183 11.71 17.54 24.30
N HIS A 184 11.77 16.35 24.89
CA HIS A 184 10.61 15.66 25.47
C HIS A 184 9.92 16.47 26.60
N GLN A 185 10.62 17.42 27.22
CA GLN A 185 10.10 18.28 28.29
C GLN A 185 9.28 19.46 27.74
N ASP A 186 9.63 19.99 26.57
CA ASP A 186 8.93 21.12 25.93
C ASP A 186 7.62 20.66 25.30
N ALA A 187 7.64 19.47 24.68
CA ALA A 187 6.47 18.76 24.17
C ALA A 187 5.37 18.55 25.23
N ALA A 188 5.74 18.17 26.45
CA ALA A 188 4.79 17.93 27.54
C ALA A 188 4.10 19.23 28.04
N GLN A 189 4.69 20.41 27.78
CA GLN A 189 4.10 21.71 28.11
C GLN A 189 3.10 22.21 27.04
N ALA A 190 2.95 21.49 25.92
CA ALA A 190 2.08 21.87 24.81
C ALA A 190 0.59 21.81 25.14
N ILE A 191 0.19 21.01 26.14
CA ILE A 191 -1.21 20.75 26.48
C ILE A 191 -1.76 21.84 27.42
N GLY A 192 -2.85 22.49 27.01
CA GLY A 192 -3.72 23.25 27.92
C GLY A 192 -3.25 24.64 28.37
N LYS A 193 -2.29 25.28 27.68
CA LYS A 193 -1.84 26.64 28.01
C LYS A 193 -2.63 27.78 27.37
N THR A 194 -3.52 27.50 26.42
CA THR A 194 -4.27 28.54 25.68
C THR A 194 -5.76 28.21 25.71
N ASN A 195 -6.53 28.85 26.59
CA ASN A 195 -8.00 28.80 26.57
C ASN A 195 -8.58 29.85 25.60
N ASP A 196 -7.91 30.06 24.47
CA ASP A 196 -8.14 31.23 23.60
C ASP A 196 -9.05 30.85 22.42
N GLY A 197 -10.23 30.33 22.71
CA GLY A 197 -11.34 30.27 21.73
C GLY A 197 -11.16 29.31 20.54
N GLY A 198 -10.18 28.40 20.57
CA GLY A 198 -9.98 27.37 19.55
C GLY A 198 -8.55 26.86 19.37
N ILE A 199 -7.72 26.81 20.42
CA ILE A 199 -6.37 26.22 20.35
C ILE A 199 -6.24 25.26 21.53
N ASP A 200 -6.06 23.97 21.26
CA ASP A 200 -5.96 22.95 22.31
C ASP A 200 -4.49 22.67 22.69
N GLY A 201 -3.54 23.02 21.81
CA GLY A 201 -2.13 22.93 22.13
C GLY A 201 -1.19 23.68 21.18
N VAL A 202 0.07 23.81 21.61
CA VAL A 202 1.13 24.47 20.83
C VAL A 202 2.41 23.65 20.91
N ILE A 203 2.94 23.26 19.75
CA ILE A 203 4.16 22.45 19.65
C ILE A 203 5.20 23.14 18.77
N SER A 204 6.48 23.00 19.09
CA SER A 204 7.55 23.52 18.24
C SER A 204 7.74 22.66 17.00
N GLU A 205 7.97 23.28 15.84
CA GLU A 205 8.29 22.56 14.60
C GLU A 205 9.72 22.02 14.63
N ASP A 206 10.62 22.77 15.27
CA ASP A 206 12.04 22.49 15.34
C ASP A 206 12.54 22.38 16.78
N ARG A 207 13.75 21.84 16.95
CA ARG A 207 14.37 21.62 18.26
C ARG A 207 14.74 22.91 19.01
N LEU A 208 14.92 24.02 18.31
CA LEU A 208 15.26 25.32 18.89
C LEU A 208 14.01 26.11 19.29
N GLY A 209 12.82 25.65 18.87
CA GLY A 209 11.55 26.27 19.20
C GLY A 209 11.31 27.61 18.51
N LEU A 210 11.94 27.84 17.36
CA LEU A 210 11.84 29.08 16.60
C LEU A 210 10.48 29.19 15.92
N ASP A 211 10.02 28.08 15.33
CA ASP A 211 8.70 27.99 14.71
C ASP A 211 7.74 27.19 15.60
N LYS A 212 6.52 27.71 15.74
CA LYS A 212 5.42 27.10 16.51
C LYS A 212 4.31 26.65 15.60
N ILE A 213 3.78 25.47 15.89
CA ILE A 213 2.62 24.86 15.27
C ILE A 213 1.50 24.83 16.31
N TYR A 214 0.38 25.43 15.96
CA TYR A 214 -0.80 25.48 16.80
C TYR A 214 -1.73 24.34 16.45
N ILE A 215 -2.34 23.73 17.46
CA ILE A 215 -3.10 22.50 17.32
C ILE A 215 -4.53 22.74 17.80
N GLN A 216 -5.50 22.29 17.02
CA GLN A 216 -6.87 22.05 17.48
C GLN A 216 -7.16 20.56 17.28
N ALA A 217 -7.58 19.88 18.35
CA ALA A 217 -8.01 18.50 18.40
C ALA A 217 -9.50 18.42 18.78
N LYS A 218 -10.35 18.09 17.82
CA LYS A 218 -11.80 18.05 17.99
C LYS A 218 -12.32 16.62 17.92
N ARG A 219 -12.70 16.02 19.06
CA ARG A 219 -13.40 14.73 19.08
C ARG A 219 -14.84 14.94 18.64
N TRP A 220 -15.19 14.49 17.45
CA TRP A 220 -16.46 14.77 16.80
C TRP A 220 -16.99 13.54 16.06
N GLU A 221 -18.32 13.40 16.04
CA GLU A 221 -18.99 12.36 15.22
C GLU A 221 -19.36 12.91 13.84
N ASN A 222 -19.87 14.14 13.78
CA ASN A 222 -20.30 14.76 12.53
C ASN A 222 -19.12 15.28 11.70
N THR A 223 -19.35 15.49 10.42
CA THR A 223 -18.39 16.15 9.53
C THR A 223 -18.08 17.57 10.02
N VAL A 224 -16.79 17.90 10.10
CA VAL A 224 -16.31 19.25 10.44
C VAL A 224 -16.52 20.18 9.25
N GLY A 225 -17.30 21.25 9.47
CA GLY A 225 -17.65 22.22 8.45
C GLY A 225 -16.71 23.44 8.41
N ARG A 226 -16.91 24.29 7.40
CA ARG A 226 -16.18 25.56 7.22
C ARG A 226 -16.14 26.49 8.45
N PRO A 227 -17.21 26.65 9.25
CA PRO A 227 -17.19 27.57 10.41
C PRO A 227 -16.09 27.24 11.43
N GLU A 228 -15.86 25.94 11.68
CA GLU A 228 -14.83 25.46 12.61
C GLU A 228 -13.43 25.83 12.13
N ILE A 229 -13.17 25.65 10.84
CA ILE A 229 -11.89 26.03 10.25
C ILE A 229 -11.72 27.56 10.25
N GLN A 230 -12.80 28.33 10.08
CA GLN A 230 -12.75 29.80 10.16
C GLN A 230 -12.48 30.29 11.58
N GLN A 231 -13.08 29.66 12.59
CA GLN A 231 -12.80 29.94 13.99
C GLN A 231 -11.32 29.67 14.31
N PHE A 232 -10.80 28.51 13.90
CA PHE A 232 -9.39 28.18 14.11
C PHE A 232 -8.45 29.17 13.41
N LYS A 233 -8.76 29.59 12.18
CA LYS A 233 -8.01 30.65 11.49
C LYS A 233 -7.99 31.97 12.26
N GLY A 234 -9.12 32.35 12.87
CA GLY A 234 -9.20 33.53 13.73
C GLY A 234 -8.25 33.42 14.91
N ALA A 235 -8.29 32.29 15.62
CA ALA A 235 -7.40 32.02 16.74
C ALA A 235 -5.91 32.03 16.32
N LEU A 236 -5.56 31.50 15.14
CA LEU A 236 -4.20 31.60 14.60
C LEU A 236 -3.78 33.04 14.34
N ALA A 237 -4.69 33.86 13.79
CA ALA A 237 -4.40 35.27 13.50
C ALA A 237 -4.16 36.08 14.78
N ASP A 238 -4.93 35.83 15.84
CA ASP A 238 -4.76 36.46 17.15
C ASP A 238 -3.38 36.14 17.77
N GLN A 239 -2.84 34.96 17.46
CA GLN A 239 -1.51 34.50 17.89
C GLN A 239 -0.39 34.85 16.90
N VAL A 240 -0.69 35.57 15.80
CA VAL A 240 0.24 35.87 14.70
C VAL A 240 0.91 34.60 14.14
N ALA A 241 0.21 33.48 14.22
CA ALA A 241 0.69 32.17 13.83
C ALA A 241 0.50 31.93 12.33
N LYS A 242 1.50 31.32 11.68
CA LYS A 242 1.46 31.01 10.24
C LYS A 242 1.09 29.56 9.94
N LYS A 243 1.22 28.66 10.93
CA LYS A 243 1.07 27.22 10.78
C LYS A 243 0.14 26.68 11.85
N GLY A 244 -0.82 25.87 11.43
CA GLY A 244 -1.72 25.17 12.33
C GLY A 244 -2.07 23.78 11.83
N VAL A 245 -2.42 22.89 12.75
CA VAL A 245 -2.91 21.56 12.45
C VAL A 245 -4.26 21.38 13.13
N PHE A 246 -5.27 21.03 12.32
CA PHE A 246 -6.61 20.71 12.81
C PHE A 246 -6.83 19.22 12.68
N ILE A 247 -7.06 18.54 13.81
CA ILE A 247 -7.23 17.10 13.90
C ILE A 247 -8.62 16.78 14.41
N THR A 248 -9.31 15.82 13.77
CA THR A 248 -10.64 15.36 14.17
C THR A 248 -10.77 13.85 14.06
N THR A 249 -11.67 13.26 14.85
CA THR A 249 -12.06 11.84 14.74
C THR A 249 -13.08 11.57 13.63
N SER A 250 -13.59 12.62 12.97
CA SER A 250 -14.52 12.53 11.84
C SER A 250 -13.85 12.94 10.53
N GLY A 251 -14.64 13.30 9.50
CA GLY A 251 -14.15 13.86 8.25
C GLY A 251 -14.35 15.38 8.16
N PHE A 252 -13.84 15.98 7.09
CA PHE A 252 -14.03 17.40 6.77
C PHE A 252 -14.96 17.58 5.57
N SER A 253 -15.76 18.66 5.57
CA SER A 253 -16.56 19.03 4.40
C SER A 253 -15.66 19.59 3.30
N LYS A 254 -16.12 19.59 2.05
CA LYS A 254 -15.35 20.15 0.92
C LYS A 254 -15.01 21.63 1.16
N GLU A 255 -15.95 22.38 1.71
CA GLU A 255 -15.80 23.80 2.05
C GLU A 255 -14.80 24.02 3.19
N ALA A 256 -14.72 23.09 4.15
CA ALA A 256 -13.72 23.11 5.21
C ALA A 256 -12.31 22.90 4.66
N ILE A 257 -12.13 21.92 3.76
CA ILE A 257 -10.86 21.64 3.08
C ILE A 257 -10.42 22.82 2.22
N GLU A 258 -11.32 23.40 1.43
CA GLU A 258 -11.05 24.59 0.62
C GLU A 258 -10.68 25.81 1.47
N SER A 259 -11.32 25.96 2.63
CA SER A 259 -10.95 26.99 3.60
C SER A 259 -9.51 26.76 4.06
N ALA A 260 -9.16 25.57 4.57
CA ALA A 260 -7.83 25.31 5.14
C ALA A 260 -6.66 25.56 4.17
N LYS A 261 -6.82 25.19 2.89
CA LYS A 261 -5.79 25.38 1.83
C LYS A 261 -5.27 26.82 1.70
N LYS A 262 -6.07 27.82 2.06
CA LYS A 262 -5.73 29.24 1.92
C LYS A 262 -5.06 29.85 3.15
N SER A 263 -4.76 29.07 4.20
CA SER A 263 -4.36 29.64 5.50
C SER A 263 -3.31 28.85 6.28
N GLY A 264 -2.50 28.04 5.60
CA GLY A 264 -1.40 27.31 6.27
C GLY A 264 -1.87 26.30 7.32
N ILE A 265 -3.12 25.84 7.21
CA ILE A 265 -3.72 24.84 8.11
C ILE A 265 -3.64 23.47 7.45
N VAL A 266 -3.02 22.52 8.14
CA VAL A 266 -3.05 21.10 7.77
C VAL A 266 -4.25 20.43 8.43
N LEU A 267 -5.01 19.66 7.65
CA LEU A 267 -6.14 18.89 8.14
C LEU A 267 -5.75 17.42 8.30
N ILE A 268 -6.14 16.82 9.41
CA ILE A 268 -5.98 15.40 9.71
C ILE A 268 -7.33 14.87 10.18
N ASP A 269 -7.95 14.02 9.37
CA ASP A 269 -9.23 13.37 9.69
C ASP A 269 -9.00 12.03 10.41
N GLY A 270 -10.09 11.35 10.75
CA GLY A 270 -10.03 10.09 11.49
C GLY A 270 -9.21 9.00 10.80
N ASP A 271 -9.30 8.86 9.47
CA ASP A 271 -8.52 7.85 8.72
C ASP A 271 -7.03 8.21 8.67
N LYS A 272 -6.70 9.48 8.41
CA LYS A 272 -5.30 9.92 8.41
C LYS A 272 -4.69 9.85 9.80
N LEU A 273 -5.45 10.20 10.84
CA LEU A 273 -5.03 10.09 12.23
C LEU A 273 -4.62 8.66 12.58
N THR A 274 -5.50 7.68 12.33
CA THR A 274 -5.21 6.28 12.66
C THR A 274 -4.13 5.68 11.76
N SER A 275 -4.04 6.12 10.51
CA SER A 275 -2.92 5.77 9.62
C SER A 275 -1.58 6.19 10.22
N LEU A 276 -1.47 7.42 10.71
CA LEU A 276 -0.27 7.95 11.35
C LEU A 276 0.02 7.24 12.66
N MET A 277 -0.99 6.97 13.49
CA MET A 277 -0.81 6.21 14.73
C MET A 277 -0.20 4.82 14.47
N ILE A 278 -0.68 4.12 13.44
CA ILE A 278 -0.12 2.81 13.05
C ILE A 278 1.31 2.96 12.51
N GLU A 279 1.55 3.93 11.64
CA GLU A 279 2.87 4.18 11.03
C GLU A 279 3.95 4.48 12.07
N PHE A 280 3.61 5.29 13.08
CA PHE A 280 4.53 5.69 14.14
C PHE A 280 4.45 4.81 15.40
N GLY A 281 3.65 3.75 15.38
CA GLY A 281 3.54 2.79 16.49
C GLY A 281 2.89 3.34 17.76
N LEU A 282 2.04 4.38 17.66
CA LEU A 282 1.34 4.96 18.80
C LEU A 282 0.02 4.22 19.06
N GLY A 283 -0.12 3.62 20.25
CA GLY A 283 -1.36 2.92 20.64
C GLY A 283 -1.56 1.57 19.95
N VAL A 284 -0.56 1.08 19.23
CA VAL A 284 -0.54 -0.24 18.57
C VAL A 284 0.75 -0.97 18.90
N GLN A 285 0.75 -2.29 18.72
CA GLN A 285 1.92 -3.14 18.93
C GLN A 285 2.01 -4.18 17.82
N ILE A 286 3.24 -4.59 17.49
CA ILE A 286 3.46 -5.69 16.55
C ILE A 286 3.04 -6.99 17.23
N GLU A 287 1.93 -7.58 16.79
CA GLU A 287 1.50 -8.89 17.28
C GLU A 287 2.38 -10.01 16.70
N ARG A 288 2.66 -9.97 15.38
CA ARG A 288 3.45 -10.97 14.65
C ARG A 288 4.20 -10.35 13.48
N SER A 289 5.34 -10.92 13.12
CA SER A 289 6.13 -10.55 11.94
C SER A 289 6.49 -11.78 11.12
N PHE A 290 6.37 -11.70 9.79
CA PHE A 290 6.75 -12.76 8.87
C PHE A 290 7.96 -12.34 8.03
N HIS A 291 8.90 -13.25 7.84
CA HIS A 291 10.07 -13.02 6.98
C HIS A 291 9.87 -13.74 5.65
N ILE A 292 10.01 -13.01 4.55
CA ILE A 292 10.00 -13.57 3.20
C ILE A 292 11.44 -13.60 2.71
N TYR A 293 12.00 -14.80 2.57
CA TYR A 293 13.35 -14.99 2.07
C TYR A 293 13.36 -15.02 0.54
N LYS A 294 14.29 -14.29 -0.06
CA LYS A 294 14.65 -14.43 -1.47
C LYS A 294 16.06 -15.00 -1.57
N ILE A 295 16.33 -15.73 -2.65
CA ILE A 295 17.70 -16.14 -2.95
C ILE A 295 18.50 -14.86 -3.26
N ASP A 296 19.56 -14.63 -2.49
CA ASP A 296 20.60 -13.68 -2.85
C ASP A 296 21.41 -14.28 -3.99
N GLN A 297 21.15 -13.83 -5.22
CA GLN A 297 21.78 -14.43 -6.40
C GLN A 297 23.27 -14.13 -6.48
N ASP A 298 23.69 -12.96 -6.00
CA ASP A 298 25.07 -12.45 -6.04
C ASP A 298 25.99 -13.29 -5.15
N ARG A 299 25.46 -13.79 -4.02
CA ARG A 299 26.19 -14.69 -3.10
C ARG A 299 26.59 -16.03 -3.74
N PHE A 300 25.86 -16.46 -4.77
CA PHE A 300 26.08 -17.70 -5.51
C PHE A 300 26.56 -17.43 -6.95
N ASP A 301 27.16 -16.26 -7.16
CA ASP A 301 27.93 -15.96 -8.37
C ASP A 301 29.38 -16.40 -8.13
N GLU A 302 29.86 -17.34 -8.95
CA GLU A 302 31.21 -17.92 -8.79
C GLU A 302 32.31 -16.92 -9.17
N ASP A 303 31.98 -15.87 -9.93
CA ASP A 303 32.92 -14.80 -10.30
C ASP A 303 33.23 -13.84 -9.12
N ASN A 304 32.52 -13.96 -7.99
CA ASN A 304 32.70 -13.17 -6.77
C ASN A 304 33.49 -13.90 -5.65
N PHE A 305 34.06 -15.08 -5.93
CA PHE A 305 34.84 -15.89 -4.99
C PHE A 305 36.32 -16.01 -5.34
#